data_AF-A0A1I2MRI1-F1
#
_entry.id   AF-A0A1I2MRI1-F1
#
_cell.length_a   1.000
_cell.length_b   1.000
_cell.length_c   1.000
_cell.angle_alpha   90.00
_cell.angle_beta   90.00
_cell.angle_gamma   90.00
#
_symmetry.space_group_name_H-M   'P 1'
#
loop_
_entity.id
_entity.type
_entity.pdbx_description
1 polymer ?
#
loop_
_entity_poly.entity_id
_entity_poly.type
_entity_poly.pdbx_seq_one_letter_code
_entity_poly.pdbx_strand_id
1 'polypeptide(L)'
;MSSSWIVYAIGFLAQLLFSARLIMQWIKSEKNKKIETPTLFWKLSLQGAVLLFIYGYLRDDMAIMLGQFLVYGGYFRNLQLQGK
;
A
#
# COMPACT_ATOMS: atom_id res chain seq x y z
N MET A 1 -2.57 -13.27 -28.97
CA MET A 1 -2.36 -11.99 -28.26
C MET A 1 -3.27 -12.01 -27.04
N SER A 2 -2.79 -12.40 -25.86
CA SER A 2 -3.63 -12.30 -24.67
C SER A 2 -3.78 -10.82 -24.34
N SER A 3 -5.01 -10.36 -24.11
CA SER A 3 -5.35 -8.94 -23.99
C SER A 3 -4.68 -8.31 -22.78
N SER A 4 -3.47 -7.77 -22.96
CA SER A 4 -2.66 -7.09 -21.94
C SER A 4 -3.43 -5.98 -21.21
N TRP A 5 -4.42 -5.37 -21.86
CA TRP A 5 -5.28 -4.34 -21.28
C TRP A 5 -6.10 -4.82 -20.08
N ILE A 6 -6.60 -6.06 -20.12
CA ILE A 6 -7.38 -6.63 -19.01
C ILE A 6 -6.48 -6.84 -17.80
N VAL A 7 -5.25 -7.30 -18.02
CA VAL A 7 -4.25 -7.50 -16.97
C VAL A 7 -3.92 -6.18 -16.27
N TYR A 8 -3.65 -5.12 -17.04
CA TYR A 8 -3.39 -3.79 -16.46
C TYR A 8 -4.61 -3.22 -15.75
N ALA A 9 -5.81 -3.32 -16.33
CA ALA A 9 -7.03 -2.82 -15.69
C ALA A 9 -7.29 -3.48 -14.33
N ILE A 10 -7.14 -4.82 -14.26
CA ILE A 10 -7.29 -5.56 -13.00
C ILE A 10 -6.17 -5.18 -12.02
N GLY A 11 -4.92 -5.05 -12.48
CA GLY A 11 -3.78 -4.64 -11.66
C GLY A 11 -3.98 -3.25 -11.04
N PHE A 12 -4.37 -2.25 -11.84
CA PHE A 12 -4.64 -0.91 -11.35
C PHE A 12 -5.86 -0.84 -10.41
N LEU A 13 -6.93 -1.59 -10.71
CA LEU A 13 -8.10 -1.64 -9.85
C LEU A 13 -7.78 -2.30 -8.50
N ALA A 14 -7.05 -3.42 -8.52
CA ALA A 14 -6.56 -4.07 -7.31
C ALA A 14 -5.70 -3.11 -6.49
N GLN A 15 -4.81 -2.36 -7.15
CA GLN A 15 -3.95 -1.39 -6.49
C GLN A 15 -4.72 -0.22 -5.87
N LEU A 16 -5.73 0.32 -6.56
CA LEU A 16 -6.61 1.36 -6.04
C LEU A 16 -7.37 0.88 -4.80
N LEU A 17 -7.97 -0.32 -4.87
CA LEU A 17 -8.71 -0.91 -3.75
C LEU A 17 -7.79 -1.21 -2.56
N PHE A 18 -6.57 -1.68 -2.81
CA PHE A 18 -5.60 -1.94 -1.74
C PHE A 18 -5.14 -0.65 -1.07
N SER A 19 -4.88 0.39 -1.87
CA SER A 19 -4.49 1.72 -1.37
C SER A 19 -5.64 2.41 -0.62
N ALA A 20 -6.89 2.20 -1.06
CA ALA A 20 -8.07 2.74 -0.39
C ALA A 20 -8.21 2.24 1.05
N ARG A 21 -7.77 1.01 1.39
CA ARG A 21 -7.75 0.53 2.78
C ARG A 21 -6.93 1.43 3.71
N LEU A 22 -5.84 1.99 3.19
CA LEU A 22 -4.98 2.89 3.95
C LEU A 22 -5.59 4.27 4.12
N ILE A 23 -6.20 4.78 3.05
CA ILE A 23 -6.92 6.06 3.10
C ILE A 23 -8.09 5.95 4.08
N MET A 24 -8.86 4.86 4.04
CA MET A 24 -9.97 4.63 4.97
C MET A 24 -9.49 4.48 6.41
N GLN A 25 -8.38 3.79 6.65
CA GLN A 25 -7.78 3.71 7.98
C GLN A 25 -7.32 5.09 8.46
N TRP A 26 -6.71 5.91 7.59
CA TRP A 26 -6.27 7.26 7.92
C TRP A 26 -7.46 8.16 8.27
N ILE A 27 -8.52 8.18 7.46
CA ILE A 27 -9.75 8.94 7.74
C ILE A 27 -10.36 8.51 9.09
N LYS A 28 -10.40 7.20 9.38
CA LYS A 28 -10.90 6.69 10.66
C LYS A 28 -10.02 7.10 11.83
N SER A 29 -8.69 7.08 11.65
CA SER A 29 -7.72 7.52 12.65
C SER A 29 -7.83 9.03 12.94
N GLU A 30 -8.01 9.86 11.92
CA GLU A 30 -8.25 11.30 12.06
C GLU A 30 -9.54 11.57 12.83
N LYS A 31 -10.62 10.84 12.49
CA LYS A 31 -11.93 11.00 13.15
C LYS A 31 -11.92 10.57 14.61
N ASN A 32 -11.18 9.52 14.96
CA ASN A 32 -11.12 8.99 16.33
C ASN A 32 -9.98 9.57 17.17
N LYS A 33 -9.09 10.39 16.59
CA LYS A 33 -7.86 10.95 17.23
C LYS A 33 -6.99 9.91 17.96
N LYS A 34 -7.13 8.63 17.61
CA LYS A 34 -6.38 7.52 18.20
C LYS A 34 -5.96 6.58 17.08
N ILE A 35 -4.68 6.23 17.07
CA ILE A 35 -4.16 5.24 16.14
C ILE A 35 -4.34 3.87 16.80
N GLU A 36 -5.45 3.20 16.50
CA GLU A 36 -5.80 1.89 17.09
C GLU A 36 -4.94 0.74 16.53
N THR A 37 -4.22 0.94 15.42
CA THR A 37 -3.41 -0.10 14.77
C THR A 37 -2.06 -0.31 15.48
N PRO A 38 -1.62 -1.56 15.73
CA PRO A 38 -0.33 -1.83 16.37
C PRO A 38 0.85 -1.32 15.52
N THR A 39 1.90 -0.77 16.15
CA THR A 39 3.17 -0.40 15.47
C THR A 39 3.78 -1.56 14.68
N LEU A 40 3.62 -2.79 15.17
CA LEU A 40 4.07 -4.01 14.49
C LEU A 40 3.38 -4.20 13.12
N PHE A 41 2.09 -3.86 13.01
CA PHE A 41 1.36 -3.96 11.75
C PHE A 41 1.99 -3.08 10.67
N TRP A 42 2.36 -1.85 11.01
CA TRP A 42 2.97 -0.92 10.06
C TRP A 42 4.39 -1.33 9.66
N LYS A 43 5.19 -1.82 10.60
CA LYS A 43 6.55 -2.34 10.32
C LYS A 43 6.51 -3.54 9.37
N LEU A 44 5.63 -4.50 9.63
CA LEU A 44 5.44 -5.67 8.76
C LEU A 44 4.89 -5.24 7.38
N SER A 45 3.97 -4.28 7.34
CA SER A 45 3.42 -3.78 6.07
C SER A 45 4.46 -3.06 5.21
N LEU A 46 5.39 -2.32 5.83
CA LEU A 46 6.54 -1.71 5.16
C LEU A 46 7.48 -2.74 4.55
N GLN A 47 7.82 -3.79 5.31
CA GLN A 47 8.65 -4.88 4.79
C GLN A 47 7.94 -5.62 3.65
N GLY A 48 6.64 -5.90 3.81
CA GLY A 48 5.82 -6.50 2.76
C GLY A 48 5.74 -5.64 1.50
N ALA A 49 5.61 -4.32 1.62
CA ALA A 49 5.57 -3.41 0.48
C ALA A 49 6.91 -3.39 -0.28
N VAL A 50 8.04 -3.40 0.43
CA VAL A 50 9.37 -3.50 -0.20
C VAL A 50 9.52 -4.83 -0.96
N LEU A 51 9.13 -5.94 -0.33
CA LEU A 51 9.20 -7.26 -0.97
C LEU A 51 8.29 -7.34 -2.21
N LEU A 52 7.08 -6.78 -2.15
CA LEU A 52 6.17 -6.73 -3.28
C LEU A 52 6.65 -5.78 -4.39
N PHE A 53 7.34 -4.69 -4.04
CA PHE A 53 7.97 -3.82 -5.03
C PHE A 53 9.08 -4.55 -5.77
N ILE A 54 9.97 -5.25 -5.05
CA ILE A 54 11.02 -6.09 -5.64
C ILE A 54 10.39 -7.18 -6.50
N TYR A 55 9.32 -7.83 -6.03
CA TYR A 55 8.59 -8.83 -6.80
C TYR A 55 7.99 -8.26 -8.10
N GLY A 56 7.39 -7.07 -8.04
CA GLY A 56 6.87 -6.36 -9.22
C GLY A 56 8.00 -6.05 -10.21
N TYR A 57 9.15 -5.58 -9.71
CA TYR A 57 10.35 -5.37 -10.53
C TYR A 57 10.84 -6.66 -11.21
N LEU A 58 10.92 -7.77 -10.48
CA LEU A 58 11.31 -9.08 -11.03
C LEU A 58 10.30 -9.62 -12.06
N ARG A 59 9.07 -9.10 -12.10
CA ARG A 59 8.02 -9.49 -13.05
C ARG A 59 7.80 -8.48 -14.17
N ASP A 60 8.58 -7.41 -14.24
CA ASP A 60 8.33 -6.26 -15.12
C ASP A 60 6.88 -5.71 -14.99
N ASP A 61 6.31 -5.79 -13.78
CA ASP A 61 4.96 -5.34 -13.48
C ASP A 61 4.97 -3.95 -12.83
N MET A 62 4.88 -2.94 -13.69
CA MET A 62 4.87 -1.53 -13.29
C MET A 62 3.67 -1.18 -12.38
N ALA A 63 2.54 -1.88 -12.50
CA ALA A 63 1.36 -1.58 -11.68
C ALA A 63 1.60 -1.96 -10.22
N ILE A 64 2.23 -3.12 -9.99
CA ILE A 64 2.64 -3.54 -8.64
C ILE A 64 3.65 -2.56 -8.06
N MET A 65 4.66 -2.17 -8.84
CA MET A 65 5.71 -1.24 -8.37
C MET A 65 5.17 0.13 -7.98
N LEU A 66 4.40 0.79 -8.86
CA LEU A 66 3.77 2.09 -8.57
C LEU A 66 2.86 2.01 -7.35
N GLY A 67 2.16 0.89 -7.26
CA GLY A 67 1.30 0.57 -6.16
C GLY A 67 1.96 0.54 -4.80
N GLN A 68 3.00 -0.28 -4.68
CA GLN A 68 3.73 -0.40 -3.43
C GLN A 68 4.45 0.89 -3.06
N PHE A 69 4.91 1.66 -4.04
CA PHE A 69 5.52 2.98 -3.79
C PHE A 69 4.55 3.96 -3.12
N LEU A 70 3.31 4.07 -3.63
CA LEU A 70 2.29 4.94 -3.04
C LEU A 70 1.89 4.49 -1.63
N VAL A 71 1.75 3.17 -1.45
CA VAL A 71 1.38 2.54 -0.17
C VAL A 71 2.48 2.71 0.89
N TYR A 72 3.75 2.59 0.49
CA TYR A 72 4.91 2.76 1.37
C TYR A 72 4.92 4.13 2.06
N GLY A 73 4.61 5.21 1.33
CA GLY A 73 4.55 6.55 1.90
C GLY A 73 3.51 6.69 3.03
N GLY A 74 2.35 6.06 2.86
CA GLY A 74 1.31 6.03 3.89
C GLY A 74 1.73 5.28 5.16
N TYR A 75 2.38 4.12 5.00
CA TYR A 75 2.92 3.35 6.11
C TYR A 75 4.01 4.10 6.90
N PHE A 76 4.93 4.75 6.18
CA PHE A 76 6.01 5.50 6.79
C PHE A 76 5.49 6.68 7.61
N ARG A 77 4.55 7.47 7.06
CA ARG A 77 3.90 8.57 7.78
C ARG A 77 3.19 8.09 9.05
N ASN A 78 2.45 6.98 8.97
CA ASN A 78 1.71 6.47 10.11
C ASN A 78 2.63 6.00 11.25
N LEU A 79 3.79 5.42 10.93
CA LEU A 79 4.80 5.10 11.95
C LEU A 79 5.39 6.35 12.60
N GLN A 80 5.64 7.42 11.84
CA GLN A 80 6.13 8.68 12.41
C GLN A 80 5.10 9.33 13.36
N LEU A 81 3.81 9.23 13.03
CA LEU A 81 2.73 9.76 13.87
C LEU A 81 2.49 8.94 15.14
N GLN A 82 2.76 7.62 15.13
CA GLN A 82 2.67 6.76 16.32
C GLN A 82 3.82 6.92 17.32
N GLY A 83 4.94 7.53 16.90
CA GLY A 83 6.09 7.81 17.78
C GLY A 83 5.94 9.10 18.59
N LYS A 84 4.81 9.81 18.50
CA LYS A 84 4.44 10.98 19.28
C LYS A 84 3.22 10.67 20.14
#